data_AF-L8J6Y6-F1
#
_entry.id   AF-L8J6Y6-F1
#
_cell.length_a   1.000
_cell.length_b   1.000
_cell.length_c   1.000
_cell.angle_alpha   90.00
_cell.angle_beta   90.00
_cell.angle_gamma   90.00
#
_symmetry.space_group_name_H-M   'P 1'
#
loop_
_entity.id
_entity.type
_entity.pdbx_description
1 polymer ?
#
loop_
_entity_poly.entity_id
_entity_poly.type
_entity_poly.pdbx_seq_one_letter_code
_entity_poly.pdbx_strand_id
1 'polypeptide(L)' 'MKSYFRGRLFIVGVGGFEFDCGRLLPPKSQDKKVLGVFSEVNKEIQLLAAEAV' A
#
# COMPACT_ATOMS: atom_id res chain seq x y z
N MET A 1 5.32 -1.45 21.68
CA MET A 1 5.99 -0.75 20.56
C MET A 1 5.54 -1.44 19.27
N LYS A 2 4.47 -0.96 18.63
CA LYS A 2 3.90 -1.59 17.42
C LYS A 2 4.80 -1.20 16.24
N SER A 3 5.36 -2.20 15.57
CA SER A 3 6.40 -2.08 14.55
C SER A 3 6.06 -1.00 13.50
N TYR A 4 6.86 0.07 13.47
CA TYR A 4 6.82 1.10 12.44
C TYR A 4 7.46 0.55 11.17
N PHE A 5 6.75 -0.31 10.46
CA PHE A 5 7.22 -0.77 9.15
C PHE A 5 7.05 0.38 8.15
N ARG A 6 8.10 1.20 8.06
CA ARG A 6 8.29 2.16 6.98
C ARG A 6 9.31 1.60 6.02
N GLY A 7 9.00 1.63 4.74
CA GLY A 7 9.90 1.08 3.73
C GLY A 7 9.36 1.23 2.34
N ARG A 8 9.87 0.37 1.46
CA ARG A 8 9.41 0.26 0.07
C ARG A 8 9.11 -1.19 -0.24
N LEU A 9 8.10 -1.41 -1.07
CA LEU A 9 7.84 -2.70 -1.69
C LEU A 9 7.70 -2.53 -3.19
N PHE A 10 7.95 -3.61 -3.92
CA PHE A 10 7.80 -3.64 -5.37
C PHE A 10 6.69 -4.63 -5.73
N ILE A 11 5.71 -4.14 -6.49
CA ILE A 11 4.69 -4.98 -7.09
C ILE A 11 5.11 -5.24 -8.53
N VAL A 12 5.42 -6.51 -8.83
CA VAL A 12 5.87 -6.94 -10.15
C VAL A 12 4.84 -6.53 -11.22
N GLY A 13 5.30 -5.90 -12.30
CA GLY A 13 4.43 -5.43 -13.38
C GLY A 13 3.64 -4.14 -13.07
N VAL A 14 3.87 -3.51 -11.92
CA VAL A 14 3.26 -2.23 -11.53
C VAL A 14 4.33 -1.20 -11.19
N GLY A 15 5.18 -1.48 -10.20
CA GLY A 15 6.20 -0.53 -9.75
C GLY A 15 6.46 -0.58 -8.24
N GLY A 16 7.28 0.37 -7.79
CA GLY A 16 7.64 0.54 -6.38
C GLY A 16 6.68 1.47 -5.65
N PHE A 17 6.33 1.08 -4.42
CA PHE A 17 5.49 1.86 -3.51
C PHE A 17 6.23 2.09 -2.20
N GLU A 18 6.12 3.30 -1.67
CA GLU A 18 6.47 3.55 -0.28
C GLU A 18 5.31 3.10 0.60
N PHE A 19 5.62 2.58 1.78
CA PHE A 19 4.61 2.20 2.76
C PHE A 19 5.03 2.67 4.14
N ASP A 20 4.03 2.99 4.97
CA ASP A 20 4.24 3.45 6.34
C ASP A 20 3.05 3.03 7.21
N CYS A 21 3.32 2.52 8.41
CA CYS A 21 2.31 2.15 9.40
C CYS A 21 1.17 1.28 8.85
N GLY A 22 1.52 0.31 7.99
CA GLY A 22 0.57 -0.66 7.45
C GLY A 22 -0.24 -0.20 6.24
N ARG A 23 0.06 0.94 5.62
CA ARG A 23 -0.59 1.39 4.38
C ARG A 23 0.43 1.77 3.31
N LEU A 24 0.06 1.63 2.04
CA LEU A 24 0.80 2.25 0.95
C LEU A 24 0.63 3.77 1.02
N LEU A 25 1.70 4.48 0.69
CA LEU A 25 1.70 5.93 0.50
C LEU A 25 1.35 6.28 -0.95
N PRO A 26 0.78 7.47 -1.21
CA PRO A 26 0.43 7.89 -2.55
C PRO A 26 1.62 7.81 -3.51
N PRO A 27 1.47 7.16 -4.67
CA PRO A 27 2.55 7.06 -5.65
C PRO A 27 2.82 8.43 -6.27
N LYS A 28 4.07 8.67 -6.67
CA LYS A 28 4.46 9.89 -7.42
C LYS A 28 3.97 9.88 -8.87
N SER A 29 3.58 8.71 -9.38
CA SER A 29 3.07 8.53 -10.75
C SER A 29 1.59 8.90 -10.84
N GLN A 30 1.19 9.55 -11.94
CA GLN A 30 -0.21 9.78 -12.30
C GLN A 30 -0.80 8.68 -13.19
N ASP A 31 -0.05 7.59 -13.42
CA ASP A 31 -0.53 6.45 -14.19
C ASP A 31 -1.78 5.84 -13.51
N LYS A 32 -2.86 5.74 -14.29
CA LYS A 32 -4.16 5.21 -13.82
C LYS A 32 -4.05 3.80 -13.26
N LYS A 33 -3.21 2.95 -13.84
CA LYS A 33 -2.96 1.58 -13.35
C LYS A 33 -2.30 1.61 -11.97
N VAL A 34 -1.28 2.45 -11.79
CA VAL A 34 -0.56 2.59 -10.51
C VAL A 34 -1.49 3.13 -9.43
N LEU A 35 -2.33 4.12 -9.76
CA LEU A 35 -3.33 4.69 -8.85
C LEU A 35 -4.44 3.69 -8.49
N GLY A 36 -4.87 2.87 -9.46
CA GLY A 36 -5.83 1.80 -9.23
C GLY A 36 -5.30 0.77 -8.24
N VAL A 37 -4.09 0.25 -8.50
CA VAL A 37 -3.42 -0.72 -7.61
C VAL A 37 -3.21 -0.15 -6.22
N PHE A 38 -2.79 1.11 -6.10
CA PHE A 38 -2.67 1.80 -4.81
C PHE A 38 -3.98 1.76 -4.01
N SER A 39 -5.10 2.07 -4.67
CA SER A 39 -6.41 2.14 -4.03
C SER A 39 -6.91 0.76 -3.61
N GLU A 40 -6.77 -0.25 -4.48
CA GLU A 40 -7.20 -1.63 -4.22
C GLU A 40 -6.41 -2.25 -3.06
N VAL A 41 -5.08 -2.13 -3.07
CA VAL A 41 -4.24 -2.70 -2.00
C VAL A 41 -4.53 -2.04 -0.65
N ASN A 42 -4.67 -0.72 -0.60
CA ASN A 42 -5.01 -0.04 0.66
C ASN A 42 -6.40 -0.40 1.18
N LYS A 43 -7.37 -0.64 0.29
CA LYS A 43 -8.69 -1.14 0.69
C LYS A 43 -8.60 -2.54 1.31
N GLU A 44 -7.84 -3.43 0.68
CA GLU A 44 -7.69 -4.81 1.18
C GLU A 44 -6.99 -4.85 2.54
N ILE A 45 -5.94 -4.05 2.71
CA ILE A 45 -5.27 -3.83 3.99
C ILE A 45 -6.27 -3.43 5.09
N GLN A 46 -7.19 -2.51 4.79
CA GLN A 46 -8.18 -2.05 5.77
C GLN A 46 -9.18 -3.16 6.14
N LEU A 47 -9.63 -3.95 5.16
CA LEU A 47 -10.52 -5.09 5.40
C LEU A 47 -9.86 -6.14 6.30
N LEU A 48 -8.64 -6.58 5.94
CA LEU A 48 -7.88 -7.55 6.72
C LEU A 48 -7.57 -7.05 8.13
N ALA A 49 -7.26 -5.76 8.28
CA ALA A 49 -7.01 -5.16 9.59
C ALA A 49 -8.28 -5.11 10.46
N ALA A 50 -9.45 -4.98 9.86
CA ALA A 50 -10.74 -5.00 10.57
C ALA A 50 -11.15 -6.41 10.99
N GLU A 51 -10.83 -7.43 10.20
CA GLU A 51 -11.08 -8.84 10.54
C GLU A 51 -10.18 -9.38 11.66
N ALA A 52 -9.00 -8.75 11.86
CA ALA A 52 -8.06 -9.13 12.91
C ALA A 52 -8.43 -8.60 14.32
N VAL A 53 -9.60 -7.96 14.49
CA VAL A 53 -10.09 -7.34 15.73
C VAL A 53 -11.18 -8.18 16.38
#